data_AF-A0A959RQ78-F1
#
_entry.id   AF-A0A959RQ78-F1
#
_cell.length_a   1.000
_cell.length_b   1.000
_cell.length_c   1.000
_cell.angle_alpha   90.00
_cell.angle_beta   90.00
_cell.angle_gamma   90.00
#
_symmetry.space_group_name_H-M   'P 1'
#
loop_
_entity.id
_entity.type
_entity.pdbx_description
1 polymer ?
#
loop_
_entity_poly.entity_id
_entity_poly.type
_entity_poly.pdbx_seq_one_letter_code
_entity_poly.pdbx_strand_id
1 'polypeptide(L)'
;RRLGLIAFRLMMLFTAFRIMEDGDVNQVKECEDVDFQNALTVISIIVKHSSKVFNDLPIEQKTVKRMNRKERFLESLPKQFNRQEYLDLATKQNIPHKTAEGYITKFVEAGLIHREAHNSYSNPAKA
;
A
#
# COMPACT_ATOMS: atom_id res chain seq x y z
N ARG A 1 -11.82 10.43 6.83
CA ARG A 1 -12.17 11.37 5.72
C ARG A 1 -13.41 10.94 4.92
N ARG A 2 -13.54 9.68 4.46
CA ARG A 2 -14.71 9.25 3.64
C ARG A 2 -16.05 9.22 4.39
N LEU A 3 -16.03 8.82 5.66
CA LEU A 3 -17.27 8.64 6.44
C LEU A 3 -18.01 9.95 6.72
N GLY A 4 -17.30 11.05 6.96
CA GLY A 4 -17.92 12.37 7.14
C GLY A 4 -18.66 12.84 5.89
N LEU A 5 -18.15 12.55 4.69
CA LEU A 5 -18.85 12.85 3.43
C LEU A 5 -20.10 11.99 3.23
N ILE A 6 -20.05 10.72 3.66
CA ILE A 6 -21.23 9.84 3.62
C ILE A 6 -22.28 10.33 4.61
N ALA A 7 -21.88 10.68 5.83
CA ALA A 7 -22.75 11.24 6.85
C ALA A 7 -23.45 12.52 6.34
N PHE A 8 -22.68 13.46 5.77
CA PHE A 8 -23.22 14.69 5.18
C PHE A 8 -24.26 14.40 4.08
N ARG A 9 -24.01 13.42 3.20
CA ARG A 9 -24.96 13.04 2.15
C ARG A 9 -26.24 12.41 2.72
N LEU A 10 -26.13 11.61 3.78
CA LEU A 10 -27.29 11.05 4.47
C LEU A 10 -28.13 12.15 5.13
N MET A 11 -27.51 13.14 5.77
CA MET A 11 -28.21 14.30 6.33
C MET A 11 -29.04 15.01 5.27
N MET A 12 -28.44 15.31 4.11
CA MET A 12 -29.14 15.97 3.00
C MET A 12 -30.30 15.15 2.44
N LEU A 13 -30.17 13.81 2.41
CA LEU A 13 -31.26 12.92 2.02
C LEU A 13 -32.40 12.94 3.03
N PHE A 14 -32.09 12.93 4.33
CA PHE A 14 -33.10 13.00 5.38
C PHE A 14 -33.85 14.33 5.38
N THR A 15 -33.14 15.44 5.18
CA THR A 15 -33.76 16.76 4.99
C THR A 15 -34.73 16.76 3.79
N ALA A 16 -34.38 16.10 2.70
CA ALA A 16 -35.28 15.97 1.54
C ALA A 16 -36.50 15.07 1.83
N PHE A 17 -36.32 13.97 2.57
CA PHE A 17 -37.44 13.09 2.93
C PHE A 17 -38.45 13.76 3.86
N ARG A 18 -37.99 14.68 4.71
CA ARG A 18 -38.86 15.43 5.62
C ARG A 18 -39.93 16.25 4.88
N ILE A 19 -39.70 16.63 3.62
CA ILE A 19 -40.72 17.25 2.75
C ILE A 19 -41.99 16.38 2.64
N MET A 20 -41.81 15.06 2.60
CA MET A 20 -42.92 14.11 2.53
C MET A 20 -43.65 13.95 3.89
N GLU A 21 -42.98 14.28 4.99
CA GLU A 21 -43.51 14.14 6.35
C GLU A 21 -44.26 15.40 6.81
N ASP A 22 -43.67 16.58 6.58
CA ASP A 22 -44.23 17.87 7.02
C ASP A 22 -45.05 18.59 5.93
N GLY A 23 -44.92 18.18 4.66
CA GLY A 23 -45.59 18.80 3.52
C GLY A 23 -45.02 20.18 3.15
N ASP A 24 -43.91 20.60 3.76
CA ASP A 24 -43.27 21.87 3.49
C ASP A 24 -42.36 21.78 2.26
N VAL A 25 -42.83 22.40 1.18
CA VAL A 25 -42.20 22.47 -0.15
C VAL A 25 -41.45 23.78 -0.39
N ASN A 26 -41.01 24.45 0.68
CA ASN A 26 -40.13 25.62 0.57
C ASN A 26 -38.93 25.37 -0.35
N GLN A 27 -38.55 26.40 -1.12
CA GLN A 27 -37.47 26.31 -2.10
C GLN A 27 -36.11 26.03 -1.46
N VAL A 28 -35.93 26.44 -0.20
CA VAL A 28 -34.74 26.19 0.61
C VAL A 28 -35.19 25.44 1.85
N LYS A 29 -34.57 24.28 2.10
CA LYS A 29 -34.78 23.49 3.30
C LYS A 29 -33.45 23.25 3.99
N GLU A 30 -33.40 23.56 5.28
CA GLU A 30 -32.19 23.44 6.08
C GLU A 30 -32.16 22.09 6.79
N CYS A 31 -30.96 21.54 6.96
CA CYS A 31 -30.76 20.35 7.76
C CYS A 31 -31.06 20.66 9.21
N GLU A 32 -32.03 19.94 9.78
CA GLU A 32 -32.40 20.06 11.19
C GLU A 32 -31.64 19.05 12.05
N ASP A 33 -31.71 19.24 13.37
CA ASP A 33 -31.09 18.35 14.34
C ASP A 33 -31.57 16.90 14.17
N VAL A 34 -32.84 16.69 13.82
CA VAL A 34 -33.39 15.34 13.59
C VAL A 34 -32.70 14.65 12.40
N ASP A 35 -32.48 15.36 11.30
CA ASP A 35 -31.78 14.85 10.11
C ASP A 35 -30.33 14.49 10.48
N PHE A 36 -29.68 15.38 11.24
CA PHE A 36 -28.31 15.21 11.71
C PHE A 36 -28.15 13.99 12.64
N GLN A 37 -28.99 13.89 13.68
CA GLN A 37 -28.93 12.80 14.65
C GLN A 37 -29.28 11.45 14.04
N ASN A 38 -30.26 11.42 13.13
CA ASN A 38 -30.60 10.21 12.38
C ASN A 38 -29.41 9.73 11.53
N ALA A 39 -28.74 10.64 10.82
CA ALA A 39 -27.58 10.30 10.01
C ALA A 39 -26.41 9.78 10.87
N LEU A 40 -26.13 10.42 12.01
CA LEU A 40 -25.10 9.95 12.93
C LEU A 40 -25.40 8.57 13.52
N THR A 41 -26.66 8.28 13.82
CA THR A 41 -27.09 6.97 14.32
C THR A 41 -26.76 5.87 13.31
N VAL A 42 -27.13 6.05 12.04
CA VAL A 42 -26.80 5.11 10.95
C VAL A 42 -25.29 4.96 10.79
N ILE A 43 -24.56 6.07 10.76
CA ILE A 43 -23.11 6.08 10.59
C ILE A 43 -22.39 5.34 11.72
N SER A 44 -22.86 5.48 12.97
CA SER A 44 -22.29 4.78 14.13
C SER A 44 -22.33 3.26 13.98
N ILE A 45 -23.40 2.73 13.38
CA ILE A 45 -23.58 1.30 13.11
C ILE A 45 -22.68 0.86 11.95
N ILE A 46 -22.63 1.65 10.87
CA ILE A 46 -21.76 1.38 9.72
C ILE A 46 -20.28 1.31 10.14
N VAL A 47 -19.84 2.15 11.09
CA VAL A 47 -18.47 2.10 11.63
C VAL A 47 -18.19 0.76 12.30
N LYS A 48 -19.11 0.29 13.15
CA LYS A 48 -18.98 -1.00 13.84
C LYS A 48 -18.90 -2.15 12.84
N HIS A 49 -19.77 -2.17 11.83
CA HIS A 49 -19.74 -3.19 10.79
C HIS A 49 -18.48 -3.13 9.93
N SER A 50 -18.04 -1.92 9.55
CA SER A 50 -16.81 -1.74 8.76
C SER A 50 -15.59 -2.27 9.52
N SER A 51 -15.52 -1.99 10.83
CA SER A 51 -14.46 -2.53 11.68
C SER A 51 -14.51 -4.05 11.80
N LYS A 52 -15.70 -4.62 11.98
CA LYS A 52 -15.88 -6.07 12.05
C LYS A 52 -15.46 -6.77 10.75
N VAL A 53 -15.97 -6.30 9.61
CA VAL A 53 -15.59 -6.84 8.30
C VAL A 53 -14.09 -6.74 8.07
N PHE A 54 -13.46 -5.60 8.40
CA PHE A 54 -12.02 -5.44 8.28
C PHE A 54 -11.24 -6.43 9.14
N ASN A 55 -11.68 -6.69 10.37
CA ASN A 55 -11.04 -7.65 11.27
C ASN A 55 -11.28 -9.11 10.86
N ASP A 56 -12.39 -9.40 10.17
CA ASP A 56 -12.75 -10.73 9.69
C ASP A 56 -12.13 -11.07 8.33
N LEU A 57 -11.55 -10.07 7.64
CA LEU A 57 -10.79 -10.33 6.42
C LEU A 57 -9.60 -11.23 6.79
N PRO A 58 -9.42 -12.37 6.08
CA PRO A 58 -8.23 -13.18 6.29
C PRO A 58 -7.00 -12.31 6.06
N ILE A 59 -6.00 -12.43 6.93
CA ILE A 59 -4.68 -11.84 6.69
C ILE A 59 -4.29 -12.33 5.30
N GLU A 60 -4.19 -11.40 4.34
CA GLU A 60 -3.76 -11.75 2.99
C GLU A 60 -2.50 -12.58 3.14
N GLN A 61 -2.55 -13.84 2.70
CA GLN A 61 -1.33 -14.61 2.51
C GLN A 61 -0.46 -13.72 1.65
N LYS A 62 0.66 -13.22 2.19
CA LYS A 62 1.59 -12.35 1.46
C LYS A 62 1.74 -12.98 0.08
N THR A 63 1.11 -12.37 -0.92
CA THR A 63 1.22 -12.88 -2.28
C THR A 63 2.71 -12.96 -2.52
N VAL A 64 3.21 -14.16 -2.83
CA VAL A 64 4.64 -14.37 -3.03
C VAL A 64 5.03 -13.39 -4.11
N LYS A 65 5.60 -12.25 -3.69
CA LYS A 65 5.80 -11.11 -4.56
C LYS A 65 6.74 -11.64 -5.61
N ARG A 66 6.25 -11.81 -6.85
CA ARG A 66 7.05 -12.41 -7.90
C ARG A 66 8.29 -11.55 -8.03
N MET A 67 9.42 -12.08 -7.57
CA MET A 67 10.63 -11.29 -7.45
C MET A 67 10.96 -10.67 -8.79
N ASN A 68 11.13 -9.36 -8.79
CA ASN A 68 11.52 -8.64 -9.99
C ASN A 68 12.97 -9.01 -10.34
N ARG A 69 13.35 -8.79 -11.60
CA ARG A 69 14.67 -9.16 -12.12
C ARG A 69 15.84 -8.66 -11.26
N LYS A 70 15.72 -7.46 -10.70
CA LYS A 70 16.70 -6.85 -9.80
C LYS A 70 16.79 -7.59 -8.45
N GLU A 71 15.65 -7.99 -7.89
CA GLU A 71 15.59 -8.72 -6.62
C GLU A 71 16.17 -10.13 -6.79
N ARG A 72 15.87 -10.81 -7.91
CA ARG A 72 16.46 -12.14 -8.24
C ARG A 72 17.97 -12.07 -8.36
N PHE A 73 18.48 -11.00 -9.00
CA PHE A 73 19.91 -10.79 -9.12
C PHE A 73 20.55 -10.62 -7.73
N LEU A 74 19.97 -9.81 -6.85
CA LEU A 74 20.43 -9.65 -5.47
C LEU A 74 20.48 -10.98 -4.69
N GLU A 75 19.41 -11.79 -4.77
CA GLU A 75 19.35 -13.08 -4.07
C GLU A 75 20.33 -14.12 -4.62
N SER A 76 20.71 -14.01 -5.89
CA SER A 76 21.66 -14.93 -6.50
C SER A 76 23.11 -14.63 -6.14
N LEU A 77 23.41 -13.44 -5.61
CA LEU A 77 24.77 -13.07 -5.25
C LEU A 77 25.26 -13.89 -4.05
N PRO A 78 26.47 -14.49 -4.12
CA PRO A 78 27.08 -15.21 -3.01
C PRO A 78 27.33 -14.31 -1.79
N LYS A 79 27.66 -14.92 -0.65
CA LYS A 79 28.02 -14.19 0.58
C LYS A 79 29.24 -13.28 0.38
N GLN A 80 30.23 -13.75 -0.35
CA GLN A 80 31.40 -12.97 -0.75
C GLN A 80 31.59 -13.16 -2.25
N PHE A 81 31.78 -12.07 -2.97
CA PHE A 81 31.99 -12.14 -4.40
C PHE A 81 32.84 -10.98 -4.92
N ASN A 82 33.41 -11.18 -6.11
CA ASN A 82 34.20 -10.18 -6.81
C ASN A 82 33.48 -9.63 -8.05
N ARG A 83 34.12 -8.68 -8.74
CA ARG A 83 33.55 -8.06 -9.94
C ARG A 83 33.27 -9.05 -11.06
N GLN A 84 34.17 -9.99 -11.32
CA GLN A 84 34.01 -10.96 -12.40
C GLN A 84 32.83 -11.90 -12.11
N GLU A 85 32.70 -12.35 -10.86
CA GLU A 85 31.67 -13.29 -10.43
C GLU A 85 30.26 -12.72 -10.59
N TYR A 86 30.01 -11.47 -10.19
CA TYR A 86 28.68 -10.89 -10.40
C TYR A 86 28.38 -10.60 -11.87
N LEU A 87 29.39 -10.34 -12.70
CA LEU A 87 29.23 -10.14 -14.14
C LEU A 87 28.92 -11.46 -14.86
N ASP A 88 29.54 -12.56 -14.45
CA ASP A 88 29.24 -13.90 -14.94
C ASP A 88 27.81 -14.29 -14.55
N LEU A 89 27.41 -13.98 -13.32
CA LEU A 89 26.04 -14.20 -12.83
C LEU A 89 25.01 -13.33 -13.55
N ALA A 90 25.35 -12.07 -13.85
CA ALA A 90 24.54 -11.17 -14.65
C ALA A 90 24.33 -11.73 -16.06
N THR A 91 25.39 -12.24 -16.69
CA THR A 91 25.35 -12.86 -18.02
C THR A 91 24.42 -14.08 -18.02
N LYS A 92 24.52 -14.96 -17.01
CA LYS A 92 23.60 -16.11 -16.82
C LYS A 92 22.14 -15.69 -16.66
N GLN A 93 21.87 -14.48 -16.15
CA GLN A 93 20.53 -13.91 -16.00
C GLN A 93 20.14 -12.95 -17.13
N ASN A 94 20.89 -12.94 -18.24
CA ASN A 94 20.75 -12.07 -19.40
C ASN A 94 20.82 -10.56 -19.09
N ILE A 95 21.40 -10.18 -17.94
CA ILE A 95 21.52 -8.78 -17.48
C ILE A 95 22.76 -8.16 -18.14
N PRO A 96 22.62 -7.02 -18.86
CA PRO A 96 23.77 -6.31 -19.41
C PRO A 96 24.75 -5.88 -18.32
N HIS A 97 26.06 -5.97 -18.57
CA HIS A 97 27.10 -5.68 -17.57
C HIS A 97 26.95 -4.28 -16.96
N LYS A 98 26.70 -3.25 -17.77
CA LYS A 98 26.47 -1.87 -17.30
C LYS A 98 25.27 -1.77 -16.35
N THR A 99 24.23 -2.56 -16.58
CA THR A 99 23.05 -2.63 -15.70
C THR A 99 23.37 -3.36 -14.40
N ALA A 100 24.15 -4.44 -14.46
CA ALA A 100 24.60 -5.17 -13.28
C ALA A 100 25.46 -4.30 -12.36
N GLU A 101 26.40 -3.53 -12.93
CA GLU A 101 27.19 -2.54 -12.19
C GLU A 101 26.29 -1.49 -11.52
N GLY A 102 25.33 -0.94 -12.26
CA GLY A 102 24.35 0.00 -11.69
C GLY A 102 23.48 -0.62 -10.60
N TYR A 103 23.22 -1.93 -10.64
CA TYR A 103 22.55 -2.64 -9.55
C TYR A 103 23.45 -2.77 -8.32
N ILE A 104 24.71 -3.20 -8.49
CA ILE A 104 25.68 -3.30 -7.39
C ILE A 104 25.85 -1.94 -6.70
N THR A 105 26.03 -0.85 -7.45
CA THR A 105 26.11 0.51 -6.87
C THR A 105 24.88 0.84 -6.04
N LYS A 106 23.68 0.61 -6.59
CA LYS A 106 22.42 0.86 -5.87
C LYS A 106 22.23 -0.03 -4.65
N PHE A 107 22.77 -1.25 -4.66
CA PHE A 107 22.71 -2.15 -3.51
C PHE A 107 23.67 -1.72 -2.40
N VAL A 108 24.84 -1.20 -2.75
CA VAL A 108 25.79 -0.62 -1.80
C VAL A 108 25.22 0.66 -1.19
N GLU A 109 24.66 1.56 -2.01
CA GLU A 109 23.97 2.79 -1.53
C GLU A 109 22.79 2.47 -0.59
N ALA A 110 22.07 1.38 -0.87
CA ALA A 110 20.95 0.92 -0.04
C ALA A 110 21.38 0.09 1.18
N GLY A 111 22.68 -0.16 1.39
CA GLY A 111 23.21 -0.98 2.49
C GLY A 111 22.87 -2.48 2.39
N LEU A 112 22.45 -2.97 1.22
CA LEU A 112 22.11 -4.37 0.98
C LEU A 112 23.34 -5.23 0.66
N ILE A 113 24.42 -4.59 0.20
CA ILE A 113 25.72 -5.21 -0.08
C ILE A 113 26.80 -4.30 0.51
N HIS A 114 27.81 -4.88 1.13
CA HIS A 114 28.95 -4.15 1.63
C HIS A 114 30.15 -4.30 0.68
N ARG A 115 30.94 -3.23 0.52
CA ARG A 115 32.17 -3.25 -0.28
C ARG A 115 33.36 -3.29 0.66
N GLU A 116 33.90 -4.48 0.87
CA GLU A 116 35.04 -4.73 1.77
C GLU A 116 36.33 -4.08 1.23
N ALA A 117 36.56 -4.17 -0.07
CA ALA A 117 37.77 -3.64 -0.71
C ALA A 117 37.56 -3.37 -2.22
N HIS A 118 38.64 -2.98 -2.92
CA HIS A 118 38.61 -2.91 -4.38
C HIS A 118 38.30 -4.31 -4.97
N ASN A 119 37.25 -4.41 -5.79
CA ASN A 119 36.74 -5.66 -6.36
C ASN A 119 36.30 -6.74 -5.35
N SER A 120 36.02 -6.39 -4.10
CA SER A 120 35.52 -7.33 -3.08
C SER A 120 34.23 -6.83 -2.45
N TYR A 121 33.19 -7.67 -2.47
CA TYR A 121 31.85 -7.37 -1.98
C TYR A 121 31.34 -8.48 -1.07
N SER A 122 30.52 -8.13 -0.09
CA SER A 122 29.85 -9.07 0.81
C SER A 122 28.34 -8.82 0.87
N ASN A 123 27.56 -9.90 0.87
CA ASN A 123 26.10 -9.87 0.97
C ASN A 123 25.68 -10.34 2.38
N PRO A 124 25.36 -9.42 3.31
CA PRO A 124 25.03 -9.76 4.70
C PRO A 124 23.74 -10.57 4.85
N ALA A 125 22.88 -10.60 3.82
CA ALA A 125 21.65 -11.39 3.84
C ALA A 125 21.88 -12.90 3.60
N LYS A 126 23.11 -13.30 3.22
CA LYS A 126 23.48 -14.71 3.03
C LYS A 126 24.28 -15.20 4.24
N ALA A 127 23.74 -16.22 4.92
CA ALA A 127 24.41 -16.92 6.02
C ALA A 127 25.66 -17.67 5.53
#